data_AF-A0A068SEH4-F1
#
_entry.id   AF-A0A068SEH4-F1
#
_cell.length_a   1.000
_cell.length_b   1.000
_cell.length_c   1.000
_cell.angle_alpha   90.00
_cell.angle_beta   90.00
_cell.angle_gamma   90.00
#
_symmetry.space_group_name_H-M   'P 1'
#
loop_
_entity.id
_entity.type
_entity.pdbx_description
1 polymer ?
#
loop_
_entity_poly.entity_id
_entity_poly.type
_entity_poly.pdbx_seq_one_letter_code
_entity_poly.pdbx_strand_id
1 'polypeptide(L)'
;MQKHYLTGFPKRIIRTINGFPADGGQYYLQRACLFPSDSLQKKVVPQADYWLRRVQEGDGCEPTICGQGFLRLVLELRVILLQDVVMLRSVPGLQSSSIFNHPLFSDPEFLEFERRLLDISRREPDPQQQRPQSVIPIVDNRLTAIDTKVDAN
;
A
#
# COMPACT_ATOMS: atom_id res chain seq x y z
N MET A 1 -30.01 -11.62 8.96
CA MET A 1 -28.80 -11.22 9.72
C MET A 1 -28.25 -9.93 9.13
N GLN A 2 -27.98 -8.94 10.00
CA GLN A 2 -27.88 -7.51 9.72
C GLN A 2 -26.87 -7.11 8.62
N LYS A 3 -27.35 -6.35 7.62
CA LYS A 3 -26.56 -5.69 6.57
C LYS A 3 -25.99 -4.32 7.01
N HIS A 4 -25.90 -4.03 8.32
CA HIS A 4 -25.94 -2.64 8.80
C HIS A 4 -24.94 -2.21 9.88
N TYR A 5 -23.87 -2.96 10.18
CA TYR A 5 -22.90 -2.46 11.18
C TYR A 5 -21.45 -2.59 10.68
N LEU A 6 -20.97 -1.47 10.09
CA LEU A 6 -19.61 -0.88 10.14
C LEU A 6 -19.14 -0.12 8.87
N THR A 7 -19.98 0.06 7.84
CA THR A 7 -19.67 0.97 6.71
C THR A 7 -20.90 1.76 6.28
N GLY A 8 -21.29 2.78 7.06
CA GLY A 8 -22.42 3.66 6.72
C GLY A 8 -22.22 4.52 5.46
N PHE A 9 -21.01 4.54 4.91
CA PHE A 9 -20.68 5.35 3.74
C PHE A 9 -20.58 4.50 2.48
N PRO A 10 -21.31 4.85 1.41
CA PRO A 10 -21.11 4.28 0.09
C PRO A 10 -19.63 4.37 -0.31
N LYS A 11 -19.06 3.28 -0.84
CA LYS A 11 -17.67 3.20 -1.30
C LYS A 11 -17.29 4.38 -2.20
N ARG A 12 -18.22 4.85 -3.04
CA ARG A 12 -18.07 6.02 -3.91
C ARG A 12 -17.76 7.31 -3.14
N ILE A 13 -18.45 7.53 -2.01
CA ILE A 13 -18.23 8.69 -1.14
C ILE A 13 -16.85 8.60 -0.47
N ILE A 14 -16.51 7.44 0.10
CA ILE A 14 -15.21 7.22 0.75
C ILE A 14 -14.08 7.50 -0.25
N ARG A 15 -14.19 7.01 -1.50
CA ARG A 15 -13.19 7.26 -2.54
C ARG A 15 -13.04 8.74 -2.85
N THR A 16 -14.15 9.42 -3.10
CA THR A 16 -14.16 10.84 -3.49
C THR A 16 -13.54 11.71 -2.39
N ILE A 17 -13.85 11.45 -1.12
CA ILE A 17 -13.28 12.19 0.03
C ILE A 17 -11.77 11.95 0.16
N ASN A 18 -11.30 10.75 -0.17
CA ASN A 18 -9.88 10.40 -0.13
C ASN A 18 -9.12 10.77 -1.44
N GLY A 19 -9.71 11.59 -2.32
CA GLY A 19 -9.08 12.06 -3.55
C GLY A 19 -9.03 11.04 -4.70
N PHE A 20 -9.75 9.92 -4.59
CA PHE A 20 -9.84 8.92 -5.65
C PHE A 20 -11.05 9.14 -6.57
N PRO A 21 -10.96 8.76 -7.87
CA PRO A 21 -12.09 8.80 -8.79
C PRO A 21 -13.27 7.98 -8.28
N ALA A 22 -14.47 8.57 -8.38
CA ALA A 22 -15.71 7.98 -7.89
C ALA A 22 -16.02 6.62 -8.54
N ASP A 23 -15.72 6.48 -9.83
CA ASP A 23 -16.18 5.38 -10.67
C ASP A 23 -15.19 4.20 -10.78
N GLY A 24 -14.10 4.22 -9.99
CA GLY A 24 -13.12 3.14 -9.89
C GLY A 24 -11.75 3.46 -10.50
N GLY A 25 -10.85 2.47 -10.52
CA GLY A 25 -9.44 2.65 -10.93
C GLY A 25 -8.54 3.20 -9.82
N GLN A 26 -7.25 3.41 -10.12
CA GLN A 26 -6.23 3.96 -9.21
C GLN A 26 -6.12 3.20 -7.88
N TYR A 27 -6.03 1.87 -7.95
CA TYR A 27 -5.81 1.01 -6.78
C TYR A 27 -4.35 0.63 -6.59
N TYR A 28 -3.49 0.95 -7.56
CA TYR A 28 -2.10 0.53 -7.51
C TYR A 28 -1.38 1.33 -6.43
N LEU A 29 -0.88 0.60 -5.43
CA LEU A 29 -0.04 1.15 -4.39
C LEU A 29 1.34 0.53 -4.59
N GLN A 30 2.28 1.31 -5.11
CA GLN A 30 3.64 0.87 -5.37
C GLN A 30 4.33 0.23 -4.14
N ARG A 31 3.97 0.71 -2.94
CA ARG A 31 4.47 0.16 -1.67
C ARG A 31 3.91 -1.21 -1.29
N ALA A 32 2.76 -1.59 -1.83
CA ALA A 32 2.05 -2.81 -1.46
C ALA A 32 2.50 -4.03 -2.29
N CYS A 33 3.53 -3.89 -3.13
CA CYS A 33 4.01 -4.97 -4.00
C CYS A 33 4.78 -6.07 -3.25
N LEU A 34 5.16 -5.83 -1.99
CA LEU A 34 5.83 -6.80 -1.14
C LEU A 34 5.30 -6.74 0.29
N PHE A 35 5.00 -7.91 0.86
CA PHE A 35 4.65 -8.02 2.28
C PHE A 35 5.91 -8.27 3.13
N PRO A 36 6.06 -7.57 4.26
CA PRO A 36 7.16 -7.83 5.21
C PRO A 36 7.00 -9.20 5.86
N SER A 37 8.11 -9.85 6.22
CA SER A 37 8.11 -11.12 6.96
C SER A 37 7.44 -10.97 8.35
N ASP A 38 6.88 -12.06 8.86
CA ASP A 38 6.26 -12.07 10.20
C ASP A 38 7.25 -11.70 11.32
N SER A 39 8.52 -12.10 11.18
CA SER A 39 9.59 -11.73 12.10
C SER A 39 9.87 -10.23 12.09
N LEU A 40 9.94 -9.59 10.91
CA LEU A 40 10.11 -8.15 10.80
C LEU A 40 8.89 -7.39 11.32
N GLN A 41 7.69 -7.87 11.00
CA GLN A 41 6.43 -7.32 11.52
C GLN A 41 6.44 -7.30 13.05
N LYS A 42 6.79 -8.40 13.72
CA LYS A 42 6.84 -8.48 15.18
C LYS A 42 7.84 -7.55 15.84
N LYS A 43 8.81 -6.97 15.10
CA LYS A 43 9.71 -5.92 15.62
C LYS A 43 9.01 -4.57 15.77
N VAL A 44 7.88 -4.35 15.08
CA VAL A 44 7.09 -3.12 15.13
C VAL A 44 5.87 -3.32 16.03
N VAL A 45 5.76 -2.54 17.11
CA VAL A 45 4.74 -2.73 18.16
C VAL A 45 4.70 -4.19 18.66
N PRO A 46 5.79 -4.71 19.26
CA PRO A 46 5.95 -6.15 19.52
C PRO A 46 4.88 -6.79 20.41
N GLN A 47 4.23 -5.99 21.25
CA GLN A 47 3.22 -6.49 22.18
C GLN A 47 1.82 -6.65 21.56
N ALA A 48 1.58 -6.17 20.33
CA ALA A 48 0.24 -6.14 19.75
C ALA A 48 -0.37 -7.56 19.64
N ASP A 49 0.40 -8.54 19.16
CA ASP A 49 -0.06 -9.93 19.03
C ASP A 49 -0.37 -10.57 20.39
N TYR A 50 0.50 -10.31 21.38
CA TYR A 50 0.31 -10.75 22.76
C TYR A 50 -0.99 -10.21 23.36
N TRP A 51 -1.23 -8.90 23.22
CA TRP A 51 -2.44 -8.27 23.73
C TRP A 51 -3.68 -8.69 22.96
N LEU A 52 -3.58 -8.88 21.64
CA LEU A 52 -4.72 -9.33 20.84
C LEU A 52 -5.21 -10.69 21.33
N ARG A 53 -4.28 -11.63 21.57
CA ARG A 53 -4.58 -12.95 22.12
C ARG A 53 -5.27 -12.83 23.48
N ARG A 54 -4.72 -12.04 24.39
CA ARG A 54 -5.28 -11.89 25.75
C ARG A 54 -6.67 -11.26 25.77
N VAL A 55 -6.90 -10.21 24.97
CA VAL A 55 -8.22 -9.56 24.88
C VAL A 55 -9.24 -10.47 24.18
N GLN A 56 -8.81 -11.37 23.29
CA GLN A 56 -9.70 -12.36 22.68
C GLN A 56 -10.08 -13.47 23.65
N GLU A 57 -9.12 -13.95 24.44
CA GLU A 57 -9.29 -15.06 25.39
C GLU A 57 -9.86 -14.62 26.74
N GLY A 58 -9.88 -13.31 27.03
CA GLY A 58 -10.23 -12.77 28.35
C GLY A 58 -9.16 -13.07 29.43
N ASP A 59 -7.91 -13.29 29.02
CA ASP A 59 -6.81 -13.66 29.89
C ASP A 59 -6.26 -12.43 30.64
N GLY A 60 -6.69 -12.24 31.88
CA GLY A 60 -6.26 -11.15 32.76
C GLY A 60 -6.60 -9.75 32.23
N CYS A 61 -7.58 -9.65 31.34
CA CYS A 61 -8.21 -8.42 30.88
C CYS A 61 -9.65 -8.71 30.42
N GLU A 62 -10.52 -7.71 30.47
CA GLU A 62 -11.89 -7.85 29.99
C GLU A 62 -11.90 -8.04 28.46
N PRO A 63 -12.61 -9.04 27.92
CA PRO A 63 -12.73 -9.21 26.49
C PRO A 63 -13.61 -8.09 25.92
N THR A 64 -13.06 -7.29 25.01
CA THR A 64 -13.79 -6.17 24.40
C THR A 64 -13.72 -6.21 22.88
N ILE A 65 -14.85 -5.99 22.21
CA ILE A 65 -14.92 -5.89 20.74
C ILE A 65 -14.05 -4.73 20.25
N CYS A 66 -14.10 -3.59 20.95
CA CYS A 66 -13.32 -2.40 20.60
C CYS A 66 -11.81 -2.65 20.74
N GLY A 67 -11.36 -3.30 21.82
CA GLY A 67 -9.95 -3.62 22.01
C GLY A 67 -9.42 -4.57 20.94
N GLN A 68 -10.19 -5.60 20.58
CA GLN A 68 -9.84 -6.50 19.48
C GLN A 68 -9.78 -5.75 18.14
N GLY A 69 -10.75 -4.89 17.85
CA GLY A 69 -10.79 -4.08 16.63
C GLY A 69 -9.59 -3.13 16.53
N PHE A 70 -9.25 -2.45 17.62
CA PHE A 70 -8.08 -1.57 17.69
C PHE A 70 -6.78 -2.33 17.46
N LEU A 71 -6.58 -3.47 18.12
CA LEU A 71 -5.35 -4.26 17.99
C LEU A 71 -5.21 -4.84 16.57
N ARG A 72 -6.32 -5.30 15.96
CA ARG A 72 -6.32 -5.70 14.54
C ARG A 72 -5.91 -4.55 13.63
N LEU A 73 -6.45 -3.34 13.87
CA LEU A 73 -6.05 -2.15 13.12
C LEU A 73 -4.54 -1.84 13.29
N VAL A 74 -4.01 -1.96 14.50
CA VAL A 74 -2.58 -1.76 14.76
C VAL A 74 -1.72 -2.78 13.99
N LEU A 75 -2.15 -4.04 13.92
CA LEU A 75 -1.44 -5.08 13.15
C LEU A 75 -1.49 -4.81 11.63
N GLU A 76 -2.58 -4.25 11.11
CA GLU A 76 -2.64 -3.82 9.70
C GLU A 76 -1.75 -2.60 9.45
N LEU A 77 -1.81 -1.60 10.33
CA LEU A 77 -0.99 -0.38 10.25
C LEU A 77 0.51 -0.68 10.36
N ARG A 78 0.89 -1.75 11.07
CA ARG A 78 2.27 -2.24 11.16
C ARG A 78 2.84 -2.60 9.79
N VAL A 79 2.07 -3.32 8.98
CA VAL A 79 2.46 -3.68 7.60
C VAL A 79 2.59 -2.44 6.75
N ILE A 80 1.57 -1.57 6.82
CA ILE A 80 1.54 -0.31 6.07
C ILE A 80 2.74 0.57 6.44
N LEU A 81 3.05 0.71 7.73
CA LEU A 81 4.18 1.50 8.22
C LEU A 81 5.51 0.97 7.67
N LEU A 82 5.74 -0.35 7.71
CA LEU A 82 6.95 -0.95 7.16
C LEU A 82 7.09 -0.71 5.64
N GLN A 83 6.00 -0.74 4.89
CA GLN A 83 6.00 -0.44 3.46
C GLN A 83 6.20 1.07 3.18
N ASP A 84 5.53 1.94 3.93
CA ASP A 84 5.57 3.39 3.72
C ASP A 84 6.90 4.00 4.11
N VAL A 85 7.54 3.56 5.20
CA VAL A 85 8.85 4.07 5.62
C VAL A 85 9.94 3.83 4.57
N VAL A 86 9.86 2.74 3.81
CA VAL A 86 10.76 2.48 2.67
C VAL A 86 10.59 3.55 1.60
N MET A 87 9.35 3.90 1.27
CA MET A 87 9.06 4.95 0.30
C MET A 87 9.48 6.33 0.83
N LEU A 88 9.21 6.62 2.11
CA LEU A 88 9.60 7.88 2.76
C LEU A 88 11.12 8.06 2.84
N ARG A 89 11.88 6.98 3.06
CA ARG A 89 13.36 7.02 2.99
C ARG A 89 13.88 7.28 1.58
N SER A 90 13.09 7.06 0.54
CA SER A 90 13.51 7.43 -0.83
C SER A 90 13.25 8.90 -1.17
N VAL A 91 12.50 9.63 -0.33
CA VAL A 91 12.16 11.04 -0.56
C VAL A 91 13.33 11.95 -0.16
N PRO A 92 13.78 12.84 -1.06
CA PRO A 92 14.81 13.82 -0.74
C PRO A 92 14.45 14.67 0.48
N GLY A 93 15.39 14.84 1.41
CA GLY A 93 15.21 15.63 2.63
C GLY A 93 14.58 14.89 3.81
N LEU A 94 13.90 13.75 3.60
CA LEU A 94 13.36 12.95 4.70
C LEU A 94 14.38 11.94 5.26
N GLN A 95 15.37 11.53 4.47
CA GLN A 95 16.41 10.58 4.87
C GLN A 95 17.16 10.95 6.17
N SER A 96 17.33 12.25 6.42
CA SER A 96 18.01 12.77 7.62
C SER A 96 17.06 12.97 8.81
N SER A 97 15.80 12.54 8.71
CA SER A 97 14.83 12.65 9.80
C SER A 97 15.19 11.74 10.97
N SER A 98 14.95 12.22 12.19
CA SER A 98 15.22 11.49 13.43
C SER A 98 14.43 10.19 13.56
N ILE A 99 13.33 10.04 12.82
CA ILE A 99 12.56 8.79 12.78
C ILE A 99 13.44 7.61 12.36
N PHE A 100 14.40 7.83 11.44
CA PHE A 100 15.27 6.77 10.90
C PHE A 100 16.44 6.40 11.81
N ASN A 101 16.60 7.08 12.95
CA ASN A 101 17.59 6.71 13.97
C ASN A 101 17.14 5.49 14.80
N HIS A 102 15.89 5.04 14.67
CA HIS A 102 15.39 3.89 15.40
C HIS A 102 16.09 2.59 14.95
N PRO A 103 16.50 1.68 15.87
CA PRO A 103 17.29 0.49 15.54
C PRO A 103 16.68 -0.43 14.48
N LEU A 104 15.35 -0.47 14.39
CA LEU A 104 14.62 -1.18 13.33
C LEU A 104 15.15 -0.86 11.93
N PHE A 105 15.50 0.40 11.67
CA PHE A 105 15.91 0.85 10.34
C PHE A 105 17.36 0.52 9.98
N SER A 106 18.12 0.01 10.95
CA SER A 106 19.46 -0.56 10.78
C SER A 106 19.45 -2.09 10.88
N ASP A 107 18.28 -2.70 11.11
CA ASP A 107 18.13 -4.15 11.22
C ASP A 107 18.36 -4.82 9.85
N PRO A 108 19.16 -5.91 9.77
CA PRO A 108 19.46 -6.56 8.50
C PRO A 108 18.21 -7.04 7.74
N GLU A 109 17.19 -7.50 8.46
CA GLU A 109 15.94 -7.97 7.87
C GLU A 109 15.13 -6.82 7.27
N PHE A 110 15.13 -5.66 7.95
CA PHE A 110 14.52 -4.45 7.41
C PHE A 110 15.26 -3.97 6.16
N LEU A 111 16.59 -3.93 6.19
CA LEU A 111 17.40 -3.47 5.06
C LEU A 111 17.24 -4.38 3.83
N GLU A 112 17.12 -5.69 4.04
CA GLU A 112 16.81 -6.62 2.95
C GLU A 112 15.42 -6.37 2.38
N PHE A 113 14.41 -6.20 3.25
CA PHE A 113 13.05 -5.87 2.84
C PHE A 113 12.98 -4.57 2.04
N GLU A 114 13.63 -3.50 2.53
CA GLU A 114 13.75 -2.20 1.87
C GLU A 114 14.32 -2.35 0.46
N ARG A 115 15.47 -3.04 0.34
CA ARG A 115 16.12 -3.28 -0.95
C ARG A 115 15.21 -4.01 -1.93
N ARG A 116 14.51 -5.06 -1.49
CA ARG A 116 13.64 -5.87 -2.37
C ARG A 116 12.39 -5.09 -2.79
N LEU A 117 11.77 -4.36 -1.86
CA LEU A 117 10.60 -3.54 -2.17
C LEU A 117 10.96 -2.42 -3.17
N LEU A 118 12.11 -1.76 -3.01
CA LEU A 118 12.58 -0.75 -3.96
C LEU A 118 12.91 -1.34 -5.34
N ASP A 119 13.45 -2.55 -5.41
CA ASP A 119 13.71 -3.22 -6.69
C ASP A 119 12.43 -3.61 -7.42
N ILE A 120 11.46 -4.22 -6.72
CA ILE A 120 10.16 -4.60 -7.31
C ILE A 120 9.38 -3.36 -7.75
N SER A 121 9.30 -2.35 -6.89
CA SER A 121 8.57 -1.11 -7.18
C SER A 121 9.12 -0.31 -8.35
N ARG A 122 10.39 -0.45 -8.71
CA ARG A 122 10.99 0.13 -9.92
C ARG A 122 10.67 -0.67 -11.18
N ARG A 123 10.50 -1.98 -11.05
CA ARG A 123 10.27 -2.90 -12.18
C ARG A 123 8.80 -3.03 -12.54
N GLU A 124 7.90 -2.85 -11.58
CA GLU A 124 6.45 -2.87 -11.83
C GLU A 124 5.94 -1.44 -12.13
N PRO A 125 5.77 -1.08 -13.42
CA PRO A 125 5.10 0.16 -13.76
C PRO A 125 3.64 0.10 -13.30
N ASP A 126 3.07 1.26 -12.95
CA ASP A 126 1.66 1.38 -12.64
C ASP A 126 0.84 0.71 -13.77
N PRO A 127 -0.02 -0.29 -13.45
CA PRO A 127 -0.87 -0.96 -14.43
C PRO A 127 -1.72 0.01 -15.26
N GLN A 128 -1.98 1.21 -14.75
CA GLN A 128 -2.67 2.26 -15.49
C GLN A 128 -1.76 2.98 -16.51
N GLN A 129 -0.45 3.06 -16.27
CA GLN A 129 0.52 3.60 -17.23
C GLN A 129 0.89 2.59 -18.34
N GLN A 130 0.67 1.29 -18.12
CA GLN A 130 0.84 0.28 -19.17
C GLN A 130 -0.24 0.38 -20.27
N ARG A 131 -1.46 0.85 -19.96
CA ARG A 131 -2.56 0.95 -20.94
C ARG A 131 -2.31 2.00 -22.05
N PRO A 132 -1.83 3.22 -21.77
CA PRO A 132 -1.45 4.16 -22.82
C PRO A 132 -0.33 3.61 -23.72
N GLN A 133 0.71 2.99 -23.12
CA GLN A 133 1.88 2.51 -23.87
C GLN A 133 1.55 1.44 -24.91
N SER A 134 0.56 0.58 -24.65
CA SER A 134 0.12 -0.42 -25.63
C SER A 134 -0.75 0.16 -26.76
N VAL A 135 -1.37 1.32 -26.54
CA VAL A 135 -2.29 1.96 -27.49
C VAL A 135 -1.57 2.95 -28.41
N ILE A 136 -0.49 3.59 -27.94
CA ILE A 136 0.34 4.51 -28.73
C ILE A 136 0.74 3.94 -30.10
N PRO A 137 1.37 2.74 -30.21
CA PRO A 137 1.77 2.21 -31.52
C PRO A 137 0.57 1.91 -32.44
N ILE A 138 -0.60 1.59 -31.86
CA ILE A 138 -1.82 1.35 -32.64
C ILE A 138 -2.35 2.67 -33.22
N VAL A 139 -2.34 3.74 -32.42
CA VAL A 139 -2.76 5.08 -32.85
C VAL A 139 -1.79 5.63 -33.89
N ASP A 140 -0.49 5.45 -33.70
CA ASP A 140 0.57 5.91 -34.60
C ASP A 140 0.46 5.22 -35.98
N ASN A 141 0.26 3.90 -35.99
CA ASN A 141 0.01 3.12 -37.21
C ASN A 141 -1.28 3.55 -37.93
N ARG A 142 -2.31 3.99 -37.20
CA ARG A 142 -3.56 4.47 -37.81
C ARG A 142 -3.41 5.87 -38.39
N LEU A 143 -2.68 6.76 -37.72
CA LEU A 143 -2.39 8.12 -38.20
C LEU A 143 -1.54 8.10 -39.48
N THR A 144 -0.46 7.31 -39.50
CA THR A 144 0.37 7.11 -40.71
C THR A 144 -0.41 6.49 -41.88
N ALA A 145 -1.33 5.57 -41.60
CA ALA A 145 -2.22 5.00 -42.62
C ALA A 145 -3.25 6.00 -43.17
N ILE A 146 -3.54 7.08 -42.44
CA ILE A 146 -4.42 8.17 -42.91
C ILE A 146 -3.61 9.16 -43.75
N ASP A 147 -2.42 9.58 -43.30
CA ASP A 147 -1.53 10.45 -44.07
C ASP A 147 -1.22 9.87 -45.46
N THR A 148 -0.83 8.60 -45.51
CA THR A 148 -0.54 7.90 -46.78
C THR A 148 -1.75 7.78 -47.72
N LYS A 149 -2.98 7.85 -47.20
CA LYS A 149 -4.21 7.88 -48.02
C LYS A 149 -4.57 9.28 -48.50
N VAL A 150 -4.20 10.31 -47.74
CA VAL A 150 -4.39 11.71 -48.12
C VAL A 150 -3.40 12.11 -49.22
N ASP A 151 -2.15 11.64 -49.14
CA ASP A 151 -1.11 11.92 -50.14
C ASP A 151 -1.30 11.16 -51.47
N ALA A 152 -2.14 10.11 -51.49
CA ALA A 152 -2.40 9.29 -52.67
C ALA A 152 -3.59 9.80 -53.52
N ASN A 153 -4.18 10.94 -53.15
CA ASN A 153 -5.38 11.52 -53.75
C ASN A 153 -5.10 12.94 -54.28
#